data_AF-X1ND82-F1
#
_entry.id   AF-X1ND82-F1
#
_cell.length_a   1.000
_cell.length_b   1.000
_cell.length_c   1.000
_cell.angle_alpha   90.00
_cell.angle_beta   90.00
_cell.angle_gamma   90.00
#
_symmetry.space_group_name_H-M   'P 1'
#
loop_
_entity.id
_entity.type
_entity.pdbx_description
1 polymer ?
#
loop_
_entity_poly.entity_id
_entity_poly.type
_entity_poly.pdbx_seq_one_letter_code
_entity_poly.pdbx_strand_id
1 'polypeptide(L)'
;RTWQLEVDDRLDLLKQWRRGKLVDQQQLGSPEYRAKRRFMGKLVSLLHDMGGFEFARQYEWSTCKSQPNCLKREGTENNPAEGLVAVDFRAGLTLLPFLPMSPGDFKLIVKGLMRGSLVQFDRGDIGRLEEFVQAHSDNFEDSEKMLEELKVAEHLYRDSVPDITHNHIRLACSGRLWSTMLASAVTGWKVRNIVDDVWEQKLRGNRVLTLVFYVIGLIPFLGTFLRRIWARPDWRKHYVAILTSWNYFQRALRARIAEKVIIWHRAGRVDD
;
A
#
# COMPACT_ATOMS: atom_id res chain seq x y z
N ARG A 1 6.81 13.92 16.86
CA ARG A 1 5.56 13.61 17.61
C ARG A 1 4.32 13.62 16.71
N THR A 2 3.27 12.85 17.01
CA THR A 2 2.03 12.81 16.21
C THR A 2 1.05 13.94 16.52
N TRP A 3 0.91 14.31 17.80
CA TRP A 3 -0.09 15.28 18.26
C TRP A 3 0.31 15.85 19.63
N GLN A 4 0.03 17.13 19.87
CA GLN A 4 -0.03 17.71 21.22
C GLN A 4 -1.49 17.92 21.62
N LEU A 5 -1.88 17.38 22.76
CA LEU A 5 -3.25 17.54 23.25
C LEU A 5 -3.44 18.99 23.72
N GLU A 6 -4.27 19.75 23.01
CA GLU A 6 -4.59 21.15 23.32
C GLU A 6 -5.98 21.20 23.97
N VAL A 7 -6.09 21.94 25.09
CA VAL A 7 -7.38 22.25 25.69
C VAL A 7 -8.03 23.38 24.88
N ASP A 8 -9.28 23.21 24.48
CA ASP A 8 -10.07 24.22 23.74
C ASP A 8 -11.48 24.31 24.33
N ASP A 9 -11.74 25.42 25.03
CA ASP A 9 -13.03 25.71 25.65
C ASP A 9 -14.06 26.26 24.64
N ARG A 10 -13.64 26.55 23.41
CA ARG A 10 -14.44 27.18 22.34
C ARG A 10 -14.63 26.23 21.15
N LEU A 11 -14.97 24.98 21.44
CA LEU A 11 -15.26 23.96 20.44
C LEU A 11 -16.41 24.34 19.49
N ASP A 12 -17.31 25.21 19.92
CA ASP A 12 -18.37 25.80 19.12
C ASP A 12 -17.80 26.63 17.95
N LEU A 13 -16.85 27.52 18.24
CA LEU A 13 -16.14 28.31 17.22
C LEU A 13 -15.32 27.41 16.32
N LEU A 14 -14.63 26.41 16.87
CA LEU A 14 -13.87 25.45 16.09
C LEU A 14 -14.77 24.63 15.12
N LYS A 15 -15.99 24.25 15.54
CA LYS A 15 -16.97 23.60 14.66
C LYS A 15 -17.41 24.52 13.51
N GLN A 16 -17.65 25.80 13.79
CA GLN A 16 -18.02 26.78 12.77
C GLN A 16 -16.87 27.02 11.77
N TRP A 17 -15.65 27.18 12.27
CA TRP A 17 -14.44 27.30 11.46
C TRP A 17 -14.25 26.11 10.52
N ARG A 18 -14.43 24.88 11.03
CA ARG A 18 -14.33 23.65 10.22
C ARG A 18 -15.34 23.58 9.07
N ARG A 19 -16.44 24.31 9.17
CA ARG A 19 -17.49 24.43 8.14
C ARG A 19 -17.24 25.61 7.19
N GLY A 20 -16.12 26.31 7.32
CA GLY A 20 -15.77 27.47 6.47
C GLY A 20 -16.50 28.75 6.84
N LYS A 21 -17.14 28.84 8.01
CA LYS A 21 -17.77 30.10 8.46
C LYS A 21 -16.71 31.13 8.87
N LEU A 22 -17.01 32.40 8.64
CA LEU A 22 -16.24 33.52 9.17
C LEU A 22 -16.36 33.51 10.69
N VAL A 23 -15.22 33.39 11.36
CA VAL A 23 -15.08 33.43 12.82
C VAL A 23 -13.85 34.25 13.16
N ASP A 24 -13.87 34.90 14.32
CA ASP A 24 -12.72 35.64 14.82
C ASP A 24 -11.53 34.68 15.07
N GLN A 25 -10.42 34.91 14.36
CA GLN A 25 -9.24 34.07 14.45
C GLN A 25 -8.54 34.16 15.81
N GLN A 26 -8.71 35.28 16.53
CA GLN A 26 -8.09 35.49 17.84
C GLN A 26 -8.78 34.66 18.93
N GLN A 27 -10.06 34.33 18.75
CA GLN A 27 -10.84 33.53 19.69
C GLN A 27 -10.79 32.02 19.40
N LEU A 28 -10.16 31.61 18.30
CA LEU A 28 -10.07 30.20 17.93
C LEU A 28 -8.98 29.47 18.73
N GLY A 29 -9.40 28.47 19.50
CA GLY A 29 -8.52 27.53 20.17
C GLY A 29 -7.84 26.52 19.23
N SER A 30 -7.17 25.54 19.84
CA SER A 30 -6.41 24.45 19.21
C SER A 30 -5.56 24.87 17.99
N PRO A 31 -4.55 25.75 18.17
CA PRO A 31 -3.76 26.24 17.06
C PRO A 31 -3.00 25.13 16.31
N GLU A 32 -2.49 24.10 17.00
CA GLU A 32 -1.82 22.97 16.35
C GLU A 32 -2.80 22.10 15.55
N TYR A 33 -3.99 21.84 16.10
CA TYR A 33 -5.06 21.17 15.36
C TYR A 33 -5.35 21.88 14.04
N ARG A 34 -5.51 23.21 14.11
CA ARG A 34 -5.85 24.04 12.95
C ARG A 34 -4.73 24.05 11.92
N ALA A 35 -3.48 24.21 12.38
CA ALA A 35 -2.30 24.19 11.51
C ALA A 35 -2.17 22.85 10.78
N LYS A 36 -2.26 21.74 11.51
CA LYS A 36 -2.18 20.39 10.94
C LYS A 36 -3.31 20.11 9.95
N ARG A 37 -4.55 20.49 10.28
CA ARG A 37 -5.69 20.33 9.36
C ARG A 37 -5.52 21.14 8.07
N ARG A 38 -5.01 22.38 8.15
CA ARG A 38 -4.71 23.20 6.97
C ARG A 38 -3.59 22.61 6.13
N PHE A 39 -2.50 22.18 6.76
CA PHE A 39 -1.37 21.52 6.09
C PHE A 39 -1.84 20.30 5.30
N MET A 40 -2.57 19.38 5.95
CA MET A 40 -3.10 18.18 5.30
C MET A 40 -4.07 18.52 4.17
N GLY A 41 -4.94 19.53 4.36
CA GLY A 41 -5.84 19.99 3.29
C GLY A 41 -5.09 20.53 2.07
N LYS A 42 -4.03 21.33 2.27
CA LYS A 42 -3.18 21.82 1.19
C LYS A 42 -2.46 20.68 0.47
N LEU A 43 -1.93 19.70 1.22
CA LEU A 43 -1.28 18.53 0.65
C LEU A 43 -2.25 17.69 -0.20
N VAL A 44 -3.47 17.46 0.30
CA VAL A 44 -4.53 16.76 -0.46
C VAL A 44 -4.86 17.50 -1.76
N SER A 45 -4.99 18.83 -1.72
CA SER A 45 -5.21 19.62 -2.93
C SER A 45 -4.06 19.47 -3.91
N LEU A 46 -2.81 19.61 -3.45
CA LEU A 46 -1.63 19.42 -4.29
C LEU A 46 -1.60 18.03 -4.94
N LEU A 47 -1.89 16.98 -4.17
CA LEU A 47 -1.95 15.62 -4.69
C LEU A 47 -3.08 15.45 -5.72
N HIS A 48 -4.23 16.10 -5.53
CA HIS A 48 -5.28 16.12 -6.55
C HIS A 48 -4.86 16.86 -7.82
N ASP A 49 -4.14 17.97 -7.69
CA ASP A 49 -3.65 18.74 -8.82
C ASP A 49 -2.65 17.92 -9.64
N MET A 50 -1.75 17.19 -8.97
CA MET A 50 -0.79 16.25 -9.58
C MET A 50 -1.40 14.93 -10.08
N GLY A 51 -2.69 14.66 -9.82
CA GLY A 51 -3.34 13.41 -10.22
C GLY A 51 -3.17 12.22 -9.26
N GLY A 52 -2.55 12.40 -8.10
CA GLY A 52 -2.41 11.41 -7.03
C GLY A 52 -3.66 11.24 -6.16
N PHE A 53 -4.83 11.06 -6.77
CA PHE A 53 -6.12 11.09 -6.05
C PHE A 53 -6.28 10.01 -4.98
N GLU A 54 -5.93 8.77 -5.29
CA GLU A 54 -6.11 7.67 -4.35
C GLU A 54 -5.06 7.73 -3.24
N PHE A 55 -3.86 8.22 -3.55
CA PHE A 55 -2.81 8.51 -2.56
C PHE A 55 -3.22 9.65 -1.61
N ALA A 56 -3.92 10.68 -2.11
CA ALA A 56 -4.40 11.80 -1.30
C ALA A 56 -5.30 11.36 -0.13
N ARG A 57 -6.01 10.22 -0.26
CA ARG A 57 -6.77 9.59 0.83
C ARG A 57 -5.95 9.41 2.10
N GLN A 58 -4.67 9.06 1.99
CA GLN A 58 -3.81 8.86 3.15
C GLN A 58 -3.65 10.12 4.01
N TYR A 59 -3.95 11.29 3.45
CA TYR A 59 -3.87 12.59 4.11
C TYR A 59 -5.25 13.25 4.28
N GLU A 60 -6.33 12.62 3.80
CA GLU A 60 -7.68 13.14 3.99
C GLU A 60 -8.13 13.04 5.45
N TRP A 61 -8.40 14.20 6.06
CA TRP A 61 -8.78 14.32 7.47
C TRP A 61 -9.95 13.42 7.89
N SER A 62 -10.93 13.23 7.00
CA SER A 62 -12.15 12.44 7.24
C SER A 62 -11.94 10.93 7.26
N THR A 63 -10.75 10.44 6.89
CA THR A 63 -10.44 9.00 6.90
C THR A 63 -10.12 8.47 8.30
N CYS A 64 -9.88 9.37 9.27
CA CYS A 64 -9.45 9.04 10.64
C CYS A 64 -8.15 8.20 10.74
N LYS A 65 -7.50 7.93 9.60
CA LYS A 65 -6.22 7.21 9.47
C LYS A 65 -5.08 8.11 9.08
N SER A 66 -5.38 9.34 8.67
CA SER A 66 -4.43 10.29 8.12
C SER A 66 -3.61 11.02 9.18
N GLN A 67 -4.09 11.05 10.44
CA GLN A 67 -3.47 11.81 11.51
C GLN A 67 -2.06 11.28 11.89
N PRO A 68 -1.81 9.96 11.94
CA PRO A 68 -0.46 9.42 12.12
C PRO A 68 0.49 9.72 10.96
N ASN A 69 -0.02 9.91 9.74
CA ASN A 69 0.79 10.18 8.53
C ASN A 69 1.32 11.62 8.45
N CYS A 70 0.92 12.49 9.38
CA CYS A 70 1.48 13.83 9.48
C CYS A 70 2.10 13.99 10.87
N LEU A 71 3.41 14.11 10.90
CA LEU A 71 4.21 14.25 12.12
C LEU A 71 4.70 15.68 12.28
N LYS A 72 5.02 16.02 13.52
CA LYS A 72 5.73 17.26 13.86
C LYS A 72 7.16 16.95 14.29
N ARG A 73 8.13 17.65 13.68
CA ARG A 73 9.55 17.57 14.02
C ARG A 73 9.78 18.11 15.43
N GLU A 74 10.70 17.48 16.15
CA GLU A 74 11.17 17.96 17.45
C GLU A 74 11.91 19.30 17.27
N GLY A 75 11.79 20.19 18.25
CA GLY A 75 12.40 21.52 18.23
C GLY A 75 11.56 22.60 17.52
N THR A 76 10.31 22.28 17.12
CA THR A 76 9.37 23.21 16.45
C THR A 76 8.10 23.47 17.28
N GLU A 77 8.15 23.21 18.58
CA GLU A 77 7.00 23.22 19.48
C GLU A 77 6.40 24.62 19.67
N ASN A 78 7.25 25.65 19.62
CA ASN A 78 6.86 27.04 19.86
C ASN A 78 5.99 27.64 18.74
N ASN A 79 6.01 27.05 17.54
CA ASN A 79 5.18 27.49 16.41
C ASN A 79 4.27 26.35 15.93
N PRO A 80 2.94 26.46 16.09
CA PRO A 80 1.97 25.45 15.65
C PRO A 80 2.11 25.00 14.19
N ALA A 81 2.48 25.90 13.28
CA ALA A 81 2.56 25.64 11.85
C ALA A 81 3.92 25.11 11.36
N GLU A 82 4.98 25.26 12.16
CA GLU A 82 6.32 24.80 11.79
C GLU A 82 6.50 23.30 12.05
N GLY A 83 7.45 22.71 11.32
CA GLY A 83 7.89 21.33 11.51
C GLY A 83 6.86 20.26 11.14
N LEU A 84 5.74 20.61 10.52
CA LEU A 84 4.77 19.64 9.99
C LEU A 84 5.36 18.92 8.77
N VAL A 85 5.40 17.60 8.85
CA VAL A 85 5.97 16.71 7.84
C VAL A 85 4.95 15.62 7.52
N ALA A 86 4.65 15.45 6.24
CA ALA A 86 3.92 14.29 5.75
C ALA A 86 4.89 13.11 5.61
N VAL A 87 4.50 11.95 6.14
CA VAL A 87 5.28 10.72 6.11
C VAL A 87 4.39 9.63 5.55
N ASP A 88 4.87 8.97 4.50
CA ASP A 88 4.24 7.79 3.95
C ASP A 88 4.65 6.58 4.79
N PHE A 89 3.73 6.09 5.63
CA PHE A 89 3.99 4.93 6.47
C PHE A 89 3.68 3.60 5.78
N ARG A 90 2.86 3.56 4.72
CA ARG A 90 2.42 2.32 4.07
C ARG A 90 1.86 2.56 2.66
N ALA A 91 2.34 1.78 1.70
CA ALA A 91 1.66 1.56 0.44
C ALA A 91 0.25 0.96 0.66
N GLY A 92 -0.77 1.68 0.19
CA GLY A 92 -2.14 1.29 -0.13
C GLY A 92 -2.78 0.14 0.64
N LEU A 93 -3.47 0.46 1.73
CA LEU A 93 -4.56 -0.41 2.19
C LEU A 93 -5.70 -0.31 1.17
N THR A 94 -5.94 -1.38 0.41
CA THR A 94 -6.99 -1.46 -0.61
C THR A 94 -8.33 -1.01 -0.05
N LEU A 95 -8.97 -0.03 -0.68
CA LEU A 95 -10.35 0.31 -0.36
C LEU A 95 -11.27 -0.59 -1.19
N LEU A 96 -11.93 -1.52 -0.52
CA LEU A 96 -12.94 -2.35 -1.12
C LEU A 96 -14.30 -1.64 -1.01
N PRO A 97 -15.14 -1.64 -2.06
CA PRO A 97 -16.43 -0.95 -2.05
C PRO A 97 -17.36 -1.37 -0.91
N PHE A 98 -17.19 -2.60 -0.41
CA PHE A 98 -18.00 -3.22 0.64
C PHE A 98 -17.34 -3.17 2.02
N LEU A 99 -16.15 -2.57 2.17
CA LEU A 99 -15.44 -2.49 3.44
C LEU A 99 -14.93 -1.06 3.72
N PRO A 100 -15.84 -0.08 3.89
CA PRO A 100 -15.45 1.26 4.32
C PRO A 100 -14.91 1.19 5.74
N MET A 101 -13.69 1.69 5.95
CA MET A 101 -13.02 1.64 7.25
C MET A 101 -13.15 2.97 8.01
N SER A 102 -13.80 3.96 7.41
CA SER A 102 -14.06 5.27 7.96
C SER A 102 -15.21 5.98 7.24
N PRO A 103 -15.82 7.02 7.83
CA PRO A 103 -16.84 7.82 7.15
C PRO A 103 -16.36 8.49 5.86
N GLY A 104 -15.07 8.89 5.79
CA GLY A 104 -14.47 9.45 4.59
C GLY A 104 -14.40 8.46 3.42
N ASP A 105 -14.23 7.18 3.72
CA ASP A 105 -14.08 6.13 2.71
C ASP A 105 -15.33 5.98 1.83
N PHE A 106 -16.54 6.18 2.36
CA PHE A 106 -17.78 6.11 1.55
C PHE A 106 -17.77 7.12 0.41
N LYS A 107 -17.39 8.38 0.70
CA LYS A 107 -17.30 9.43 -0.31
C LYS A 107 -16.23 9.10 -1.36
N LEU A 108 -15.12 8.52 -0.92
CA LEU A 108 -14.02 8.13 -1.81
C LEU A 108 -14.41 6.95 -2.70
N ILE A 109 -15.09 5.93 -2.18
CA ILE A 109 -15.63 4.81 -2.95
C ILE A 109 -16.57 5.32 -4.04
N VAL A 110 -17.53 6.19 -3.70
CA VAL A 110 -18.47 6.76 -4.68
C VAL A 110 -17.73 7.53 -5.77
N LYS A 111 -16.78 8.39 -5.40
CA LYS A 111 -15.95 9.11 -6.38
C LYS A 111 -15.12 8.18 -7.26
N GLY A 112 -14.63 7.07 -6.70
CA GLY A 112 -13.92 6.03 -7.44
C GLY A 112 -14.80 5.35 -8.48
N LEU A 113 -15.99 4.92 -8.05
CA LEU A 113 -16.98 4.30 -8.92
C LEU A 113 -17.41 5.24 -10.06
N MET A 114 -17.62 6.52 -9.77
CA MET A 114 -17.90 7.54 -10.80
C MET A 114 -16.77 7.70 -11.83
N ARG A 115 -15.53 7.38 -11.46
CA ARG A 115 -14.34 7.39 -12.34
C ARG A 115 -14.07 6.02 -12.98
N GLY A 116 -14.93 5.03 -12.76
CA GLY A 116 -14.76 3.68 -13.26
C GLY A 116 -13.70 2.86 -12.50
N SER A 117 -13.44 3.14 -11.22
CA SER A 117 -12.54 2.36 -10.36
C SER A 117 -13.34 1.56 -9.31
N LEU A 118 -13.32 0.22 -9.41
CA LEU A 118 -13.99 -0.73 -8.51
C LEU A 118 -13.12 -1.04 -7.29
N VAL A 119 -11.79 -0.91 -7.42
CA VAL A 119 -10.83 -1.18 -6.36
C VAL A 119 -9.82 -0.05 -6.36
N GLN A 120 -9.82 0.73 -5.28
CA GLN A 120 -8.89 1.86 -5.12
C GLN A 120 -7.61 1.36 -4.44
N PHE A 121 -6.48 1.57 -5.12
CA PHE A 121 -5.15 1.11 -4.72
C PHE A 121 -4.11 2.20 -4.99
N ASP A 122 -4.18 3.32 -4.26
CA ASP A 122 -3.23 4.44 -4.31
C ASP A 122 -2.73 4.80 -5.73
N ARG A 123 -3.61 4.71 -6.73
CA ARG A 123 -3.31 4.98 -8.14
C ARG A 123 -3.24 6.47 -8.41
N GLY A 124 -2.30 6.84 -9.29
CA GLY A 124 -2.17 8.16 -9.87
C GLY A 124 -2.70 8.24 -11.31
N ASP A 125 -2.99 9.45 -11.75
CA ASP A 125 -3.22 9.78 -13.15
C ASP A 125 -1.95 10.38 -13.74
N ILE A 126 -1.25 9.59 -14.57
CA ILE A 126 0.02 10.00 -15.19
C ILE A 126 -0.17 11.14 -16.20
N GLY A 127 -1.31 11.18 -16.91
CA GLY A 127 -1.57 12.27 -17.85
C GLY A 127 -1.71 13.60 -17.11
N ARG A 128 -2.44 13.59 -16.00
CA ARG A 128 -2.57 14.77 -15.14
C ARG A 128 -1.26 15.16 -14.45
N LEU A 129 -0.42 14.19 -14.08
CA LEU A 129 0.91 14.47 -13.56
C LEU A 129 1.78 15.17 -14.62
N GLU A 130 1.72 14.71 -15.86
CA GLU A 130 2.43 15.32 -16.98
C GLU A 130 1.95 16.76 -17.25
N GLU A 131 0.63 16.99 -17.30
CA GLU A 131 0.05 18.33 -17.37
C GLU A 131 0.54 19.23 -16.22
N PHE A 132 0.58 18.70 -15.00
CA PHE A 132 1.05 19.43 -13.82
C PHE A 132 2.54 19.80 -13.92
N VAL A 133 3.39 18.87 -14.34
CA VAL A 133 4.83 19.09 -14.53
C VAL A 133 5.06 20.14 -15.63
N GLN A 134 4.35 20.04 -16.75
CA GLN A 134 4.43 21.02 -17.84
C GLN A 134 3.99 22.42 -17.39
N ALA A 135 2.92 22.53 -16.60
CA ALA A 135 2.44 23.79 -16.06
C ALA A 135 3.38 24.43 -15.02
N HIS A 136 4.31 23.66 -14.46
CA HIS A 136 5.27 24.11 -13.43
C HIS A 136 6.72 23.80 -13.83
N SER A 137 7.04 23.90 -15.13
CA SER A 137 8.34 23.49 -15.72
C SER A 137 9.55 23.97 -14.92
N ASP A 138 9.53 25.21 -14.44
CA ASP A 138 10.63 25.85 -13.72
C ASP A 138 10.99 25.11 -12.40
N ASN A 139 10.04 24.39 -11.81
CA ASN A 139 10.26 23.58 -10.60
C ASN A 139 10.69 22.14 -10.89
N PHE A 140 10.66 21.71 -12.16
CA PHE A 140 10.85 20.32 -12.59
C PHE A 140 11.91 20.17 -13.70
N GLU A 141 12.80 21.15 -13.88
CA GLU A 141 13.81 21.18 -14.96
C GLU A 141 14.60 19.86 -15.11
N ASP A 142 14.97 19.21 -14.00
CA ASP A 142 15.75 17.96 -14.01
C ASP A 142 14.90 16.67 -13.93
N SER A 143 13.57 16.77 -14.01
CA SER A 143 12.66 15.65 -13.73
C SER A 143 12.10 14.95 -14.98
N GLU A 144 12.37 15.45 -16.18
CA GLU A 144 11.80 14.93 -17.43
C GLU A 144 12.14 13.45 -17.65
N LYS A 145 13.41 13.07 -17.48
CA LYS A 145 13.84 11.67 -17.59
C LYS A 145 13.16 10.78 -16.55
N MET A 146 12.99 11.28 -15.32
CA MET A 146 12.34 10.54 -14.25
C MET A 146 10.84 10.35 -14.53
N LEU A 147 10.18 11.31 -15.16
CA LEU A 147 8.80 11.20 -15.61
C LEU A 147 8.64 10.12 -16.70
N GLU A 148 9.56 10.07 -17.66
CA GLU A 148 9.55 9.02 -18.70
C GLU A 148 9.78 7.62 -18.13
N GLU A 149 10.74 7.47 -17.21
CA GLU A 149 10.95 6.22 -16.48
C GLU A 149 9.71 5.81 -15.67
N LEU A 150 9.05 6.79 -15.03
CA LEU A 150 7.80 6.57 -14.28
C LEU A 150 6.66 6.11 -15.20
N LYS A 151 6.49 6.72 -16.39
CA LYS A 151 5.48 6.31 -17.38
C LYS A 151 5.66 4.86 -17.78
N VAL A 152 6.89 4.44 -18.06
CA VAL A 152 7.22 3.05 -18.41
C VAL A 152 6.95 2.11 -17.24
N ALA A 153 7.40 2.47 -16.03
CA ALA A 153 7.20 1.67 -14.83
C ALA A 153 5.71 1.49 -14.50
N GLU A 154 4.92 2.55 -14.59
CA GLU A 154 3.47 2.53 -14.35
C GLU A 154 2.75 1.63 -15.36
N HIS A 155 3.10 1.73 -16.66
CA HIS A 155 2.52 0.87 -17.69
C HIS A 155 2.83 -0.61 -17.42
N LEU A 156 4.09 -0.94 -17.10
CA LEU A 156 4.50 -2.29 -16.75
C LEU A 156 3.77 -2.80 -15.50
N TYR A 157 3.63 -1.95 -14.49
CA TYR A 157 2.92 -2.28 -13.26
C TYR A 157 1.44 -2.57 -13.53
N ARG A 158 0.72 -1.69 -14.25
CA ARG A 158 -0.70 -1.86 -14.59
C ARG A 158 -0.97 -3.12 -15.41
N ASP A 159 -0.09 -3.45 -16.35
CA ASP A 159 -0.18 -4.68 -17.14
C ASP A 159 0.16 -5.96 -16.35
N SER A 160 0.77 -5.82 -15.18
CA SER A 160 1.15 -6.95 -14.31
C SER A 160 0.07 -7.37 -13.30
N VAL A 161 -0.98 -6.56 -13.14
CA VAL A 161 -2.06 -6.77 -12.16
C VAL A 161 -3.35 -7.18 -12.87
N PRO A 162 -4.12 -8.15 -12.34
CA PRO A 162 -5.44 -8.51 -12.85
C PRO A 162 -6.48 -7.40 -12.52
N ASP A 163 -6.37 -6.25 -13.18
CA ASP A 163 -7.31 -5.15 -12.99
C ASP A 163 -8.50 -5.24 -13.95
N ILE A 164 -9.59 -5.81 -13.46
CA ILE A 164 -10.86 -5.92 -14.20
C ILE A 164 -11.39 -4.55 -14.62
N THR A 165 -11.06 -3.50 -13.86
CA THR A 165 -11.65 -2.17 -14.03
C THR A 165 -11.04 -1.33 -15.12
N HIS A 166 -9.79 -1.55 -15.52
CA HIS A 166 -9.17 -0.80 -16.61
C HIS A 166 -8.80 -1.70 -17.79
N ASN A 167 -8.58 -2.99 -17.54
CA ASN A 167 -8.26 -3.93 -18.60
C ASN A 167 -9.50 -4.61 -19.19
N HIS A 168 -10.70 -4.50 -18.59
CA HIS A 168 -12.01 -4.93 -19.14
C HIS A 168 -11.92 -6.07 -20.17
N ILE A 169 -12.14 -5.76 -21.45
CA ILE A 169 -12.13 -6.70 -22.58
C ILE A 169 -10.70 -7.15 -22.94
N ARG A 170 -9.67 -6.33 -22.68
CA ARG A 170 -8.25 -6.72 -22.85
C ARG A 170 -7.87 -7.90 -21.95
N LEU A 171 -8.49 -8.07 -20.77
CA LEU A 171 -8.31 -9.29 -19.98
C LEU A 171 -8.91 -10.53 -20.66
N ALA A 172 -9.94 -10.39 -21.48
CA ALA A 172 -10.50 -11.54 -22.22
C ALA A 172 -9.72 -11.81 -23.53
N CYS A 173 -9.16 -10.79 -24.16
CA CYS A 173 -8.66 -10.89 -25.55
C CYS A 173 -7.16 -10.65 -25.73
N SER A 174 -6.43 -10.06 -24.77
CA SER A 174 -5.02 -9.71 -24.95
C SER A 174 -4.07 -10.81 -24.46
N GLY A 175 -3.54 -11.58 -25.40
CA GLY A 175 -2.49 -12.57 -25.11
C GLY A 175 -1.20 -11.95 -24.55
N ARG A 176 -0.87 -10.71 -24.94
CA ARG A 176 0.31 -9.98 -24.42
C ARG A 176 0.13 -9.64 -22.94
N LEU A 177 -1.05 -9.16 -22.55
CA LEU A 177 -1.35 -8.82 -21.16
C LEU A 177 -1.27 -10.05 -20.25
N TRP A 178 -1.87 -11.17 -20.66
CA TRP A 178 -1.74 -12.43 -19.94
C TRP A 178 -0.30 -12.91 -19.84
N SER A 179 0.50 -12.74 -20.91
CA SER A 179 1.91 -13.14 -20.86
C SER A 179 2.71 -12.33 -19.84
N THR A 180 2.50 -11.02 -19.77
CA THR A 180 3.14 -10.13 -18.79
C THR A 180 2.68 -10.47 -17.38
N MET A 181 1.37 -10.59 -17.16
CA MET A 181 0.79 -10.89 -15.85
C MET A 181 1.27 -12.24 -15.30
N LEU A 182 1.26 -13.29 -16.13
CA LEU A 182 1.73 -14.61 -15.72
C LEU A 182 3.25 -14.61 -15.45
N ALA A 183 4.05 -13.94 -16.27
CA ALA A 183 5.50 -13.81 -16.04
C ALA A 183 5.81 -13.09 -14.72
N SER A 184 5.11 -11.99 -14.44
CA SER A 184 5.22 -11.25 -13.18
C SER A 184 4.74 -12.08 -11.99
N ALA A 185 3.68 -12.88 -12.15
CA ALA A 185 3.21 -13.80 -11.12
C ALA A 185 4.27 -14.85 -10.77
N VAL A 186 4.95 -15.44 -11.77
CA VAL A 186 6.06 -16.39 -11.53
C VAL A 186 7.18 -15.73 -10.73
N THR A 187 7.63 -14.53 -11.12
CA THR A 187 8.63 -13.76 -10.37
C THR A 187 8.16 -13.53 -8.92
N GLY A 188 6.91 -13.11 -8.73
CA GLY A 188 6.33 -12.92 -7.40
C GLY A 188 6.22 -14.21 -6.57
N TRP A 189 6.05 -15.38 -7.19
CA TRP A 189 6.07 -16.66 -6.48
C TRP A 189 7.49 -17.07 -6.07
N LYS A 190 8.50 -16.76 -6.90
CA LYS A 190 9.90 -17.03 -6.56
C LYS A 190 10.35 -16.18 -5.38
N VAL A 191 10.08 -14.88 -5.40
CA VAL A 191 10.42 -13.95 -4.31
C VAL A 191 9.73 -14.35 -3.00
N ARG A 192 8.47 -14.81 -3.05
CA ARG A 192 7.72 -15.31 -1.88
C ARG A 192 8.10 -16.74 -1.46
N ASN A 193 9.11 -17.33 -2.09
CA ASN A 193 9.59 -18.67 -1.80
C ASN A 193 8.48 -19.75 -1.91
N ILE A 194 7.56 -19.57 -2.88
CA ILE A 194 6.46 -20.50 -3.18
C ILE A 194 6.89 -21.55 -4.20
N VAL A 195 7.80 -21.19 -5.11
CA VAL A 195 8.37 -22.06 -6.16
C VAL A 195 9.88 -22.19 -5.96
N ASP A 196 10.47 -23.32 -6.32
CA ASP A 196 11.92 -23.48 -6.46
C ASP A 196 12.42 -23.05 -7.85
N ASP A 197 13.74 -23.11 -8.09
CA ASP A 197 14.34 -22.72 -9.38
C ASP A 197 13.89 -23.60 -10.55
N VAL A 198 13.68 -24.89 -10.30
CA VAL A 198 13.28 -25.85 -11.35
C VAL A 198 11.84 -25.57 -11.78
N TRP A 199 10.93 -25.37 -10.83
CA TRP A 199 9.54 -25.04 -11.11
C TRP A 199 9.37 -23.63 -11.64
N GLU A 200 10.23 -22.68 -11.25
CA GLU A 200 10.26 -21.37 -11.90
C GLU A 200 10.48 -21.50 -13.41
N GLN A 201 11.52 -22.22 -13.83
CA GLN A 201 11.83 -22.43 -15.24
C GLN A 201 10.68 -23.14 -15.97
N LYS A 202 10.09 -24.16 -15.37
CA LYS A 202 8.94 -24.89 -15.95
C LYS A 202 7.72 -24.00 -16.12
N LEU A 203 7.42 -23.14 -15.16
CA LEU A 203 6.29 -22.21 -15.23
C LEU A 203 6.55 -21.16 -16.32
N ARG A 204 7.75 -20.58 -16.37
CA ARG A 204 8.12 -19.62 -17.45
C ARG A 204 7.99 -20.23 -18.85
N GLY A 205 8.29 -21.52 -19.00
CA GLY A 205 8.16 -22.24 -20.28
C GLY A 205 6.74 -22.64 -20.66
N ASN A 206 5.76 -22.64 -19.74
CA ASN A 206 4.41 -23.13 -20.02
C ASN A 206 3.32 -22.22 -19.43
N ARG A 207 2.62 -21.48 -20.31
CA ARG A 207 1.57 -20.54 -19.94
C ARG A 207 0.34 -21.22 -19.33
N VAL A 208 -0.06 -22.39 -19.84
CA VAL A 208 -1.23 -23.13 -19.34
C VAL A 208 -0.96 -23.61 -17.91
N LEU A 209 0.22 -24.18 -17.69
CA LEU A 209 0.64 -24.62 -16.35
C LEU A 209 0.69 -23.44 -15.38
N THR A 210 1.20 -22.29 -15.82
CA THR A 210 1.25 -21.06 -15.01
C THR A 210 -0.15 -20.54 -14.68
N LEU A 211 -1.08 -20.60 -15.63
CA LEU A 211 -2.47 -20.21 -15.39
C LEU A 211 -3.16 -21.14 -14.37
N VAL A 212 -2.99 -22.46 -14.50
CA VAL A 212 -3.51 -23.42 -13.51
C VAL A 212 -2.93 -23.16 -12.13
N PHE A 213 -1.61 -22.95 -12.05
CA PHE A 213 -0.93 -22.61 -10.80
C PHE A 213 -1.42 -21.29 -10.20
N TYR A 214 -1.73 -20.31 -11.06
CA TYR A 214 -2.33 -19.04 -10.66
C TYR A 214 -3.72 -19.26 -10.05
N VAL A 215 -4.60 -20.01 -10.72
CA VAL A 215 -5.98 -20.28 -10.28
C VAL A 215 -6.01 -21.03 -8.94
N ILE A 216 -5.14 -22.03 -8.73
CA ILE A 216 -5.03 -22.71 -7.41
C ILE A 216 -4.71 -21.69 -6.31
N GLY A 217 -3.90 -20.68 -6.62
CA GLY A 217 -3.56 -19.62 -5.69
C GLY A 217 -4.71 -18.75 -5.24
N LEU A 218 -5.84 -18.75 -5.97
CA LEU A 218 -7.04 -17.97 -5.64
C LEU A 218 -7.90 -18.66 -4.56
N ILE A 219 -7.65 -19.94 -4.26
CA ILE A 219 -8.35 -20.66 -3.21
C ILE A 219 -7.97 -20.04 -1.85
N PRO A 220 -8.91 -19.46 -1.09
CA PRO A 220 -8.61 -18.84 0.20
C PRO A 220 -7.96 -19.85 1.16
N PHE A 221 -6.92 -19.40 1.88
CA PHE A 221 -6.14 -20.15 2.88
C PHE A 221 -5.34 -21.35 2.35
N LEU A 222 -5.91 -22.17 1.46
CA LEU A 222 -5.32 -23.40 0.92
C LEU A 222 -4.44 -23.17 -0.31
N GLY A 223 -4.68 -22.12 -1.10
CA GLY A 223 -4.01 -21.93 -2.38
C GLY A 223 -2.50 -21.80 -2.27
N THR A 224 -1.99 -21.12 -1.24
CA THR A 224 -0.53 -21.02 -0.99
C THR A 224 0.05 -22.35 -0.53
N PHE A 225 -0.68 -23.11 0.28
CA PHE A 225 -0.26 -24.42 0.76
C PHE A 225 -0.17 -25.44 -0.38
N LEU A 226 -1.21 -25.55 -1.20
CA LEU A 226 -1.26 -26.44 -2.36
C LEU A 226 -0.15 -26.12 -3.38
N ARG A 227 0.09 -24.83 -3.65
CA ARG A 227 1.17 -24.38 -4.54
C ARG A 227 2.55 -24.78 -4.01
N ARG A 228 2.80 -24.66 -2.70
CA ARG A 228 4.06 -25.11 -2.09
C ARG A 228 4.22 -26.63 -2.18
N ILE A 229 3.17 -27.40 -1.88
CA ILE A 229 3.21 -28.86 -2.07
C ILE A 229 3.60 -29.20 -3.51
N TRP A 230 3.01 -28.53 -4.49
CA TRP A 230 3.28 -28.79 -5.88
C TRP A 230 4.73 -28.41 -6.27
N ALA A 231 5.12 -27.16 -6.04
CA ALA A 231 6.33 -26.57 -6.62
C ALA A 231 7.55 -26.56 -5.69
N ARG A 232 7.46 -27.17 -4.49
CA ARG A 232 8.58 -27.31 -3.54
C ARG A 232 8.79 -28.76 -3.13
N PRO A 233 9.67 -29.51 -3.83
CA PRO A 233 10.04 -30.87 -3.46
C PRO A 233 10.70 -30.95 -2.08
N ASP A 234 11.54 -29.97 -1.74
CA ASP A 234 12.18 -29.82 -0.44
C ASP A 234 11.14 -29.68 0.69
N TRP A 235 10.12 -28.86 0.47
CA TRP A 235 9.02 -28.66 1.40
C TRP A 235 8.26 -29.98 1.62
N ARG A 236 7.90 -30.68 0.54
CA ARG A 236 7.27 -32.02 0.65
C ARG A 236 8.14 -33.00 1.43
N LYS A 237 9.42 -33.11 1.10
CA LYS A 237 10.36 -34.00 1.79
C LYS A 237 10.44 -33.68 3.29
N HIS A 238 10.47 -32.41 3.65
CA HIS A 238 10.49 -31.97 5.04
C HIS A 238 9.26 -32.42 5.82
N TYR A 239 8.06 -32.14 5.31
CA TYR A 239 6.81 -32.52 5.99
C TYR A 239 6.57 -34.02 6.00
N VAL A 240 6.94 -34.74 4.94
CA VAL A 240 6.92 -36.21 4.94
C VAL A 240 7.87 -36.75 6.00
N ALA A 241 9.12 -36.27 6.07
CA ALA A 241 10.10 -36.73 7.06
C ALA A 241 9.68 -36.44 8.51
N ILE A 242 9.01 -35.31 8.76
CA ILE A 242 8.38 -34.99 10.05
C ILE A 242 7.37 -36.06 10.46
N LEU A 243 6.54 -36.53 9.51
CA LEU A 243 5.47 -37.49 9.79
C LEU A 243 5.98 -38.94 9.83
N THR A 244 7.02 -39.27 9.07
CA THR A 244 7.50 -40.66 8.92
C THR A 244 8.72 -41.00 9.76
N SER A 245 9.50 -40.00 10.23
CA SER A 245 10.72 -40.23 11.00
C SER A 245 10.70 -39.50 12.34
N TRP A 246 10.60 -40.26 13.42
CA TRP A 246 10.66 -39.73 14.77
C TRP A 246 11.97 -38.98 15.07
N ASN A 247 13.10 -39.52 14.60
CA ASN A 247 14.40 -38.86 14.75
C ASN A 247 14.46 -37.51 14.02
N TYR A 248 13.89 -37.44 12.82
CA TYR A 248 13.81 -36.17 12.08
C TYR A 248 12.88 -35.19 12.77
N PHE A 249 11.72 -35.65 13.26
CA PHE A 249 10.79 -34.83 14.04
C PHE A 249 11.46 -34.20 15.26
N GLN A 250 12.19 -34.99 16.06
CA GLN A 250 12.92 -34.47 17.22
C GLN A 250 13.98 -33.43 16.83
N ARG A 251 14.72 -33.67 15.74
CA ARG A 251 15.71 -32.70 15.22
C ARG A 251 15.04 -31.41 14.76
N ALA A 252 13.92 -31.50 14.05
CA ALA A 252 13.17 -30.34 13.60
C ALA A 252 12.61 -29.52 14.77
N LEU A 253 12.11 -30.20 15.82
CA LEU A 253 11.63 -29.55 17.04
C LEU A 253 12.76 -28.82 17.77
N ARG A 254 13.92 -29.47 17.95
CA ARG A 254 15.10 -28.86 18.57
C ARG A 254 15.58 -27.63 17.78
N ALA A 255 15.63 -27.73 16.46
CA ALA A 255 16.00 -26.60 15.59
C ALA A 255 15.04 -25.42 15.76
N ARG A 256 13.72 -25.69 15.81
CA ARG A 256 12.70 -24.65 16.02
C ARG A 256 12.80 -24.01 17.41
N ILE A 257 13.13 -24.77 18.44
CA ILE A 257 13.39 -24.24 19.79
C ILE A 257 14.61 -23.33 19.75
N ALA A 258 15.73 -23.79 19.18
CA ALA A 258 16.96 -23.00 19.08
C ALA A 258 16.73 -21.68 18.32
N GLU A 259 16.01 -21.70 17.20
CA GLU A 259 15.65 -20.49 16.44
C GLU A 259 14.87 -19.49 17.32
N LYS A 260 13.91 -19.97 18.11
CA LYS A 260 13.13 -19.11 19.02
C LYS A 260 13.96 -18.55 20.15
N VAL A 261 14.84 -19.36 20.73
CA VAL A 261 15.77 -18.91 21.78
C VAL A 261 16.71 -17.82 21.24
N ILE A 262 17.26 -17.97 20.03
CA ILE A 262 18.09 -16.93 19.39
C ILE A 262 17.31 -15.62 19.22
N ILE A 263 16.05 -15.70 18.77
CA ILE A 263 15.20 -14.51 18.63
C ILE A 263 14.95 -13.84 19.99
N TRP A 264 14.73 -14.64 21.05
CA TRP A 264 14.50 -14.12 22.39
C TRP A 264 15.75 -13.51 23.03
N HIS A 265 16.91 -14.14 22.85
CA HIS A 265 18.20 -13.61 23.27
C HIS A 265 18.51 -12.27 22.60
N ARG A 266 18.36 -12.19 21.26
CA ARG A 266 18.50 -10.93 20.50
C ARG A 266 17.52 -9.83 20.92
N ALA A 267 16.37 -10.21 21.47
CA ALA A 267 15.37 -9.28 21.98
C ALA A 267 15.56 -8.94 23.48
N GLY A 268 16.63 -9.42 24.11
CA GLY A 268 16.95 -9.19 25.53
C GLY A 268 15.95 -9.83 26.49
N ARG A 269 15.28 -10.92 26.08
CA ARG A 269 14.26 -11.60 26.90
C ARG A 269 14.81 -12.77 27.72
N VAL A 270 16.02 -13.20 27.40
CA VAL A 270 16.71 -14.33 28.04
C VAL A 270 18.18 -13.96 28.11
N ASP A 271 18.76 -14.09 29.30
CA ASP A 271 20.20 -13.95 29.53
C ASP A 271 20.97 -15.20 29.03
N ASP A 272 22.30 -15.11 29.01
CA ASP A 272 23.20 -16.15 28.48
C ASP A 272 23.07 -17.54 29.14
#